data_AF-A0A4W5LJF6-F1
#
_entry.id   AF-A0A4W5LJF6-F1
#
_cell.length_a   1.000
_cell.length_b   1.000
_cell.length_c   1.000
_cell.angle_alpha   90.00
_cell.angle_beta   90.00
_cell.angle_gamma   90.00
#
_symmetry.space_group_name_H-M   'P 1'
#
loop_
_entity.id
_entity.type
_entity.pdbx_description
1 polymer ?
#
loop_
_entity_poly.entity_id
_entity_poly.type
_entity_poly.pdbx_seq_one_letter_code
_entity_poly.pdbx_strand_id
1 'polypeptide(L)'
;MGVDRCRTLTSDWFREWMLNPDHNPIHPNLKTTVYCNAIAAGGVEEWDFAWQMFKNATVATEAAKLRSALACTEVPWLLNR
;
A
#
# COMPACT_ATOMS: atom_id res chain seq x y z
N MET A 1 17.12 3.40 -13.81
CA MET A 1 17.86 3.01 -12.60
C MET A 1 16.84 2.72 -11.51
N GLY A 2 16.35 1.48 -11.44
CA GLY A 2 15.40 1.04 -10.42
C GLY A 2 16.20 0.49 -9.25
N VAL A 3 16.07 1.10 -8.08
CA VAL A 3 16.78 0.62 -6.89
C VAL A 3 16.01 -0.60 -6.40
N ASP A 4 16.40 -1.81 -6.83
CA ASP A 4 15.73 -3.06 -6.44
C ASP A 4 15.60 -3.19 -4.91
N ARG A 5 16.57 -2.65 -4.16
CA ARG A 5 16.51 -2.55 -2.69
C ARG A 5 15.31 -1.75 -2.19
N CYS A 6 14.89 -0.69 -2.89
CA CYS A 6 13.73 0.12 -2.48
C CYS A 6 12.44 -0.68 -2.65
N ARG A 7 12.31 -1.47 -3.72
CA ARG A 7 11.15 -2.35 -3.95
C ARG A 7 11.03 -3.42 -2.87
N THR A 8 12.15 -4.04 -2.49
CA THR A 8 12.17 -5.03 -1.39
C THR A 8 11.79 -4.38 -0.07
N LEU A 9 12.39 -3.24 0.28
CA LEU A 9 12.10 -2.52 1.53
C LEU A 9 10.64 -2.07 1.65
N THR A 10 10.06 -1.52 0.58
CA THR A 10 8.65 -1.08 0.63
C THR A 10 7.70 -2.26 0.77
N SER A 11 8.02 -3.39 0.13
CA SER A 11 7.22 -4.62 0.22
C SER A 11 7.32 -5.23 1.62
N ASP A 12 8.51 -5.27 2.22
CA ASP A 12 8.73 -5.82 3.56
C ASP A 12 7.96 -5.03 4.63
N TRP A 13 8.06 -3.69 4.63
CA TRP A 13 7.30 -2.85 5.57
C TRP A 13 5.79 -2.97 5.39
N PHE A 14 5.34 -3.10 4.14
CA PHE A 14 3.91 -3.28 3.87
C PHE A 14 3.43 -4.65 4.36
N ARG A 15 4.25 -5.70 4.19
CA ARG A 15 3.96 -7.04 4.71
C ARG A 15 3.94 -7.07 6.23
N GLU A 16 4.88 -6.39 6.90
CA GLU A 16 4.86 -6.23 8.36
C GLU A 16 3.57 -5.55 8.83
N TRP A 17 3.12 -4.53 8.10
CA TRP A 17 1.83 -3.89 8.39
C TRP A 17 0.65 -4.83 8.17
N MET A 18 0.65 -5.66 7.12
CA MET A 18 -0.39 -6.67 6.90
C MET A 18 -0.48 -7.69 8.05
N LEU A 19 0.66 -8.05 8.67
CA LEU A 19 0.71 -8.94 9.83
C LEU A 19 0.16 -8.31 11.11
N ASN A 20 0.25 -6.98 11.24
CA ASN A 20 -0.29 -6.24 12.36
C ASN A 20 -1.00 -4.95 11.90
N PRO A 21 -2.25 -5.05 11.41
CA PRO A 21 -2.96 -3.93 10.78
C PRO A 21 -3.17 -2.72 11.71
N ASP A 22 -3.27 -2.98 13.02
CA ASP A 22 -3.46 -1.96 14.06
C ASP A 22 -2.20 -1.13 14.33
N HIS A 23 -1.02 -1.66 13.95
CA HIS A 23 0.26 -0.99 14.14
C HIS A 23 1.02 -0.86 12.82
N ASN A 24 0.82 0.28 12.15
CA ASN A 24 1.53 0.58 10.92
C ASN A 24 2.95 1.12 11.19
N PRO A 25 4.03 0.36 10.86
CA PRO A 25 5.40 0.78 11.11
C PRO A 25 5.89 1.87 10.14
N ILE A 26 5.12 2.17 9.09
CA ILE A 26 5.54 3.07 8.02
C ILE A 26 5.39 4.52 8.46
N HIS A 27 6.52 5.24 8.46
CA HIS A 27 6.55 6.66 8.80
C HIS A 27 5.58 7.47 7.91
N PRO A 28 4.79 8.42 8.46
CA PRO A 28 3.75 9.14 7.71
C PRO A 28 4.20 9.80 6.40
N ASN A 29 5.45 10.24 6.32
CA ASN A 29 6.05 10.85 5.13
C ASN A 29 6.42 9.83 4.03
N LEU A 30 6.57 8.56 4.39
CA LEU A 30 6.92 7.48 3.49
C LEU A 30 5.69 6.70 2.98
N LYS A 31 4.55 6.80 3.69
CA LYS A 31 3.32 6.03 3.39
C LYS A 31 2.91 6.04 1.93
N THR A 32 2.86 7.22 1.29
CA THR A 32 2.46 7.33 -0.12
C THR A 32 3.37 6.48 -1.02
N THR A 33 4.68 6.60 -0.84
CA THR A 33 5.68 5.86 -1.62
C THR A 33 5.64 4.37 -1.30
N VAL A 34 5.55 4.00 -0.03
CA VAL A 34 5.55 2.60 0.39
C VAL A 34 4.30 1.89 -0.09
N TYR A 35 3.11 2.47 0.10
CA TYR A 35 1.86 1.86 -0.33
C TYR A 35 1.82 1.66 -1.85
N CYS A 36 2.17 2.68 -2.61
CA CYS A 36 2.15 2.60 -4.07
C CYS A 36 3.13 1.55 -4.60
N ASN A 37 4.37 1.54 -4.10
CA ASN A 37 5.37 0.57 -4.55
C ASN A 37 5.05 -0.86 -4.10
N ALA A 38 4.50 -1.05 -2.89
CA ALA A 38 4.10 -2.37 -2.42
C ALA A 38 2.93 -2.93 -3.23
N ILE A 39 1.92 -2.11 -3.55
CA ILE A 39 0.77 -2.52 -4.38
C ILE A 39 1.20 -2.76 -5.83
N ALA A 40 2.14 -1.98 -6.37
CA ALA A 40 2.69 -2.19 -7.72
C ALA A 40 3.56 -3.45 -7.81
N ALA A 41 4.32 -3.77 -6.76
CA ALA A 41 5.18 -4.95 -6.71
C ALA A 41 4.43 -6.23 -6.31
N GLY A 42 3.32 -6.09 -5.58
CA GLY A 42 2.46 -7.17 -5.13
C GLY A 42 1.33 -7.49 -6.12
N GLY A 43 0.21 -7.96 -5.59
CA GLY A 43 -0.96 -8.32 -6.38
C GLY A 43 -2.27 -8.11 -5.62
N VAL A 44 -3.16 -9.08 -5.73
CA VAL A 44 -4.52 -9.00 -5.17
C VAL A 44 -4.50 -8.89 -3.64
N GLU A 45 -3.58 -9.59 -2.97
CA GLU A 45 -3.50 -9.61 -1.51
C GLU A 45 -3.17 -8.24 -0.92
N GLU A 46 -2.11 -7.58 -1.42
CA GLU A 46 -1.72 -6.25 -1.00
C GLU A 46 -2.80 -5.21 -1.31
N TRP A 47 -3.45 -5.36 -2.47
CA TRP A 47 -4.52 -4.47 -2.88
C TRP A 47 -5.78 -4.62 -2.01
N ASP A 48 -6.23 -5.85 -1.75
CA ASP A 48 -7.40 -6.11 -0.91
C ASP A 48 -7.18 -5.64 0.52
N PHE A 49 -5.97 -5.82 1.05
CA PHE A 49 -5.60 -5.26 2.34
C PHE A 49 -5.65 -3.73 2.33
N ALA A 50 -5.01 -3.06 1.37
CA ALA A 50 -5.06 -1.61 1.24
C ALA A 50 -6.51 -1.09 1.09
N TRP A 51 -7.37 -1.83 0.38
CA TRP A 51 -8.78 -1.51 0.21
C TRP A 51 -9.57 -1.62 1.52
N GLN A 52 -9.32 -2.65 2.32
CA GLN A 52 -9.91 -2.76 3.66
C GLN A 52 -9.46 -1.62 4.57
N MET A 53 -8.16 -1.30 4.57
CA MET A 53 -7.62 -0.19 5.36
C MET A 53 -8.18 1.16 4.89
N PHE A 54 -8.39 1.35 3.59
CA PHE A 54 -9.04 2.54 3.04
C PHE A 54 -10.46 2.70 3.56
N LYS A 55 -11.26 1.63 3.57
CA LYS A 55 -12.64 1.66 4.08
C LYS A 55 -12.71 1.91 5.58
N ASN A 56 -11.73 1.41 6.33
CA ASN A 56 -11.67 1.56 7.79
C ASN A 56 -10.99 2.87 8.24
N ALA A 57 -10.36 3.61 7.32
CA ALA A 57 -9.63 4.83 7.66
C ALA A 57 -10.57 5.94 8.16
N THR A 58 -10.38 6.35 9.41
CA THR A 58 -11.09 7.49 10.01
C THR A 58 -10.41 8.83 9.71
N VAL A 59 -9.12 8.80 9.36
CA VAL A 59 -8.32 9.99 9.04
C VAL A 59 -8.33 10.24 7.54
N ALA A 60 -8.89 11.36 7.12
CA ALA A 60 -9.05 11.71 5.69
C ALA A 60 -7.73 11.72 4.90
N THR A 61 -6.63 12.16 5.52
CA THR A 61 -5.31 12.17 4.87
C THR A 61 -4.76 10.75 4.68
N GLU A 62 -5.07 9.81 5.56
CA GLU A 62 -4.71 8.41 5.40
C GLU A 62 -5.52 7.76 4.29
N ALA A 63 -6.84 8.00 4.28
CA ALA A 63 -7.73 7.52 3.23
C ALA A 63 -7.31 8.02 1.85
N ALA A 64 -6.89 9.29 1.73
CA ALA A 64 -6.40 9.85 0.48
C ALA A 64 -5.11 9.16 -0.02
N LYS A 65 -4.17 8.85 0.88
CA LYS A 65 -2.93 8.12 0.54
C LYS A 65 -3.24 6.71 0.06
N LEU A 66 -4.11 5.98 0.75
CA LEU A 66 -4.50 4.62 0.37
C LEU A 66 -5.24 4.62 -0.97
N ARG A 67 -6.19 5.55 -1.17
CA ARG A 67 -6.89 5.71 -2.44
C ARG A 67 -5.94 5.94 -3.61
N SER A 68 -4.95 6.81 -3.43
CA SER A 68 -3.94 7.05 -4.47
C SER A 68 -3.08 5.82 -4.73
N ALA A 69 -2.74 5.05 -3.69
CA ALA A 69 -1.88 3.88 -3.81
C ALA A 69 -2.57 2.69 -4.49
N LEU A 70 -3.87 2.51 -4.29
CA LEU A 70 -4.67 1.47 -4.96
C LEU A 70 -4.65 1.58 -6.49
N ALA A 71 -4.43 2.80 -7.01
CA ALA A 71 -4.29 3.04 -8.44
C ALA A 71 -2.91 2.61 -8.99
N CYS A 72 -1.93 2.30 -8.13
CA CYS A 72 -0.60 1.84 -8.54
C CYS A 72 -0.54 0.34 -8.87
N THR A 73 -1.65 -0.39 -8.78
CA THR A 73 -1.67 -1.81 -9.11
C THR A 73 -1.37 -2.07 -10.59
N GLU A 74 -0.56 -3.08 -10.85
CA GLU A 74 -0.29 -3.57 -12.21
C GLU A 74 -1.34 -4.61 -12.67
N VAL A 75 -2.38 -4.87 -11.87
CA VAL A 75 -3.45 -5.83 -12.15
C VAL A 75 -4.68 -5.09 -12.72
N PRO A 76 -4.95 -5.14 -14.05
CA PRO A 76 -5.89 -4.21 -14.68
C PRO A 76 -7.34 -4.33 -14.20
N TRP A 77 -7.79 -5.52 -13.82
CA TRP A 77 -9.17 -5.72 -13.38
C TRP A 77 -9.45 -5.17 -11.98
N LEU A 78 -8.42 -4.93 -11.16
CA LEU A 78 -8.58 -4.29 -9.84
C LEU A 78 -8.92 -2.80 -9.95
N LEU A 79 -8.60 -2.14 -11.07
CA LEU A 79 -8.92 -0.73 -11.30
C LEU A 79 -10.39 -0.49 -11.66
N ASN A 80 -11.09 -1.50 -12.16
CA ASN A 80 -12.49 -1.42 -12.59
C ASN A 80 -13.48 -1.97 -11.55
N ARG A 81 -13.02 -2.16 -10.32
CA ARG A 81 -13.80 -2.73 -9.21
C ARG A 81 -14.57 -1.65 -8.46
#